data_AF-A0A3D8WT96-F1
#
_entry.id   AF-A0A3D8WT96-F1
#
_cell.length_a   1.000
_cell.length_b   1.000
_cell.length_c   1.000
_cell.angle_alpha   90.00
_cell.angle_beta   90.00
_cell.angle_gamma   90.00
#
_symmetry.space_group_name_H-M   'P 1'
#
loop_
_entity.id
_entity.type
_entity.pdbx_description
1 polymer ?
#
loop_
_entity_poly.entity_id
_entity_poly.type
_entity_poly.pdbx_seq_one_letter_code
_entity_poly.pdbx_strand_id
1 'polypeptide(L)'
;MEKVVEAMAKITGKEKVEFYLDENLLMEGPASKFFKEGSMHGKNTPLGLGDRFDMMNFPEMGDKIKLRVMKMKEDLLDSGEIHTLKYFLSNYDD
;
A
#
# COMPACT_ATOMS: atom_id res chain seq x y z
N MET A 1 -21.42 -6.09 -1.51
CA MET A 1 -21.28 -5.46 -0.19
C MET A 1 -19.80 -5.16 -0.03
N GLU A 2 -19.38 -3.91 -0.23
CA GLU A 2 -18.00 -3.48 0.01
C GLU A 2 -17.78 -3.52 1.54
N LYS A 3 -17.01 -4.48 2.04
CA LYS A 3 -16.56 -4.46 3.43
C LYS A 3 -15.44 -3.45 3.53
N VAL A 4 -15.66 -2.38 4.31
CA VAL A 4 -14.58 -1.54 4.81
C VAL A 4 -13.81 -2.40 5.81
N VAL A 5 -12.60 -2.81 5.43
CA VAL A 5 -11.73 -3.65 6.27
C VAL A 5 -11.08 -2.74 7.31
N GLU A 6 -11.56 -2.79 8.56
CA GLU A 6 -11.01 -2.00 9.69
C GLU A 6 -9.73 -2.63 10.31
N ALA A 7 -9.35 -3.83 9.91
CA ALA A 7 -8.12 -4.46 10.37
C ALA A 7 -7.42 -5.15 9.19
N MET A 8 -6.33 -4.56 8.71
CA MET A 8 -5.46 -5.20 7.74
C MET A 8 -4.98 -6.53 8.33
N ALA A 9 -5.33 -7.64 7.69
CA ALA A 9 -4.86 -8.95 8.11
C ALA A 9 -3.31 -8.96 8.10
N LYS A 10 -2.72 -9.76 8.98
CA LYS A 10 -1.27 -9.87 9.12
C LYS A 10 -0.66 -10.35 7.79
N ILE A 11 0.03 -9.46 7.08
CA ILE A 11 0.71 -9.78 5.82
C ILE A 11 1.93 -10.68 6.05
N THR A 12 2.15 -11.60 5.12
CA THR A 12 3.27 -12.55 5.17
C THR A 12 4.52 -12.04 4.46
N GLY A 13 4.38 -11.00 3.62
CA GLY A 13 5.45 -10.42 2.80
C GLY A 13 5.52 -11.00 1.38
N LYS A 14 4.70 -12.03 1.07
CA LYS A 14 4.61 -12.67 -0.24
C LYS A 14 3.51 -12.06 -1.13
N GLU A 15 2.56 -11.38 -0.51
CA GLU A 15 1.42 -10.75 -1.20
C GLU A 15 1.93 -9.72 -2.20
N LYS A 16 1.24 -9.57 -3.33
CA LYS A 16 1.49 -8.47 -4.25
C LYS A 16 0.94 -7.19 -3.61
N VAL A 17 1.66 -6.10 -3.75
CA VAL A 17 1.21 -4.76 -3.36
C VAL A 17 1.20 -3.90 -4.60
N GLU A 18 0.12 -3.15 -4.77
CA GLU A 18 -0.10 -2.21 -5.85
C GLU A 18 -0.46 -0.85 -5.26
N PHE A 19 0.17 0.21 -5.77
CA PHE A 19 -0.11 1.58 -5.41
C PHE A 19 -0.68 2.29 -6.63
N TYR A 20 -1.80 2.99 -6.45
CA TYR A 20 -2.52 3.71 -7.48
C TYR A 20 -2.57 5.19 -7.12
N LEU A 21 -2.24 6.07 -8.06
CA LEU A 21 -2.44 7.52 -7.95
C LEU A 21 -3.41 7.93 -9.06
N ASP A 22 -4.51 8.60 -8.71
CA ASP A 22 -5.57 8.98 -9.66
C ASP A 22 -6.01 7.81 -10.56
N GLU A 23 -6.28 6.66 -9.92
CA GLU A 23 -6.65 5.39 -10.57
C GLU A 23 -5.60 4.77 -11.51
N ASN A 24 -4.42 5.39 -11.67
CA ASN A 24 -3.32 4.86 -12.46
C ASN A 24 -2.34 4.09 -11.58
N LEU A 25 -1.94 2.90 -12.03
CA LEU A 25 -0.93 2.10 -11.33
C LEU A 25 0.39 2.87 -11.31
N LEU A 26 0.80 3.28 -10.11
CA LEU A 26 2.01 4.02 -9.87
C LEU A 26 3.20 3.05 -9.69
N MET A 27 3.01 2.00 -8.89
CA MET A 27 4.02 0.95 -8.72
C MET A 27 3.43 -0.34 -8.14
N GLU A 28 4.16 -1.43 -8.31
CA GLU A 28 3.81 -2.72 -7.72
C GLU A 28 5.04 -3.55 -7.34
N GLY A 29 4.83 -4.58 -6.52
CA GLY A 29 5.86 -5.52 -6.12
C GLY A 29 5.43 -6.39 -4.94
N PRO A 30 6.31 -7.27 -4.43
CA PRO A 30 5.99 -8.06 -3.25
C PRO A 30 5.92 -7.18 -1.99
N ALA A 31 5.04 -7.52 -1.05
CA ALA A 31 4.87 -6.82 0.22
C ALA A 31 6.18 -6.69 1.00
N SER A 32 7.08 -7.68 0.93
CA SER A 32 8.43 -7.62 1.51
C SER A 32 9.34 -6.52 0.95
N LYS A 33 9.06 -5.98 -0.25
CA LYS A 33 9.77 -4.80 -0.78
C LYS A 33 9.36 -3.52 -0.05
N PHE A 34 8.10 -3.45 0.39
CA PHE A 34 7.45 -2.25 0.91
C PHE A 34 7.38 -2.20 2.45
N PHE A 35 7.22 -3.36 3.09
CA PHE A 35 6.96 -3.54 4.52
C PHE A 35 8.05 -4.39 5.17
N LYS A 36 9.31 -3.94 5.07
CA LYS A 36 10.48 -4.57 5.70
C LYS A 36 10.94 -3.73 6.89
N GLU A 37 11.76 -4.32 7.74
CA GLU A 37 12.40 -3.58 8.82
C GLU A 37 13.24 -2.43 8.25
N GLY A 38 13.03 -1.21 8.76
CA GLY A 38 13.64 0.01 8.21
C GLY A 38 12.93 0.61 6.98
N SER A 39 11.78 0.08 6.54
CA SER A 39 10.88 0.76 5.60
C SER A 39 9.71 1.44 6.32
N MET A 40 8.83 2.11 5.55
CA MET A 40 7.74 3.01 6.02
C MET A 40 7.07 2.64 7.34
N HIS A 41 6.74 1.37 7.58
CA HIS A 41 6.03 0.91 8.80
C HIS A 41 6.69 -0.29 9.50
N GLY A 42 7.93 -0.64 9.13
CA GLY A 42 8.61 -1.82 9.65
C GLY A 42 8.14 -3.14 9.04
N LYS A 43 8.61 -4.25 9.61
CA LYS A 43 8.40 -5.59 9.04
C LYS A 43 6.93 -6.01 9.15
N ASN A 44 6.32 -6.29 8.01
CA ASN A 44 4.96 -6.83 7.87
C ASN A 44 3.86 -5.96 8.48
N THR A 45 4.08 -4.66 8.58
CA THR A 45 3.04 -3.69 8.95
C THR A 45 2.51 -3.05 7.66
N PRO A 46 1.28 -3.34 7.25
CA PRO A 46 0.66 -2.71 6.08
C PRO A 46 0.23 -1.26 6.36
N LEU A 47 -0.09 -0.50 5.32
CA LEU A 47 -0.58 0.88 5.49
C LEU A 47 -2.06 0.88 5.88
N GLY A 48 -2.46 1.83 6.70
CA GLY A 48 -3.84 2.16 7.03
C GLY A 48 -4.39 3.33 6.20
N LEU A 49 -5.71 3.54 6.29
CA LEU A 49 -6.34 4.74 5.72
C LEU A 49 -5.78 5.99 6.41
N GLY A 50 -5.42 6.99 5.60
CA GLY A 50 -4.86 8.24 6.09
C GLY A 50 -3.35 8.21 6.36
N ASP A 51 -2.71 7.04 6.29
CA ASP A 51 -1.26 6.94 6.41
C ASP A 51 -0.59 7.80 5.32
N ARG A 52 0.44 8.52 5.74
CA ARG A 52 1.18 9.46 4.90
C ARG A 52 2.58 8.94 4.71
N PHE A 53 3.05 9.00 3.48
CA PHE A 53 4.43 8.68 3.17
C PHE A 53 4.97 9.64 2.12
N ASP A 54 6.25 9.93 2.26
CA ASP A 54 7.02 10.72 1.32
C ASP A 54 7.81 9.82 0.38
N MET A 55 8.29 10.44 -0.68
CA MET A 55 9.04 9.79 -1.73
C MET A 55 10.46 9.37 -1.32
N MET A 56 10.94 9.68 -0.10
CA MET A 56 12.17 9.06 0.43
C MET A 56 12.03 7.53 0.53
N ASN A 57 10.79 7.06 0.60
CA ASN A 57 10.46 5.64 0.56
C ASN A 57 10.54 5.04 -0.86
N PHE A 58 10.52 5.89 -1.91
CA PHE A 58 10.44 5.52 -3.33
C PHE A 58 11.28 6.45 -4.25
N PRO A 59 12.62 6.40 -4.15
CA PRO A 59 13.52 7.36 -4.81
C PRO A 59 13.47 7.36 -6.36
N GLU A 60 12.84 6.38 -6.99
CA GLU A 60 12.74 6.26 -8.46
C GLU A 60 11.70 7.21 -9.10
N MET A 61 10.87 7.91 -8.32
CA MET A 61 9.69 8.66 -8.83
C MET A 61 9.87 10.18 -9.04
N GLY A 62 11.08 10.73 -8.82
CA GLY A 62 11.37 12.18 -8.96
C GLY A 62 10.90 13.08 -7.80
N ASP A 63 11.70 14.07 -7.43
CA ASP A 63 11.47 14.89 -6.23
C ASP A 63 10.14 15.66 -6.28
N LYS A 64 9.17 15.34 -5.38
CA LYS A 64 8.23 16.27 -4.67
C LYS A 64 6.85 15.72 -4.28
N ILE A 65 6.49 14.47 -4.54
CA ILE A 65 5.10 14.02 -4.30
C ILE A 65 4.92 13.49 -2.86
N LYS A 66 3.96 14.07 -2.14
CA LYS A 66 3.52 13.67 -0.80
C LYS A 66 2.21 12.91 -0.88
N LEU A 67 2.20 11.63 -0.48
CA LEU A 67 1.09 10.72 -0.76
C LEU A 67 0.37 10.27 0.52
N ARG A 68 -0.96 10.25 0.46
CA ARG A 68 -1.84 9.75 1.53
C ARG A 68 -2.67 8.59 1.01
N VAL A 69 -2.81 7.53 1.81
CA VAL A 69 -3.75 6.45 1.51
C VAL A 69 -5.19 6.92 1.70
N MET A 70 -5.96 6.91 0.62
CA MET A 70 -7.37 7.32 0.60
C MET A 70 -8.32 6.13 0.58
N LYS A 71 -7.92 5.04 -0.06
CA LYS A 71 -8.70 3.79 -0.13
C LYS A 71 -7.76 2.61 -0.16
N MET A 72 -8.24 1.48 0.35
CA MET A 72 -7.52 0.21 0.34
C MET A 72 -8.47 -0.89 -0.15
N LYS A 73 -7.95 -1.85 -0.90
CA LYS A 73 -8.69 -3.02 -1.33
C LYS A 73 -7.80 -4.26 -1.24
N GLU A 74 -8.39 -5.37 -0.81
CA GLU A 74 -7.75 -6.68 -0.78
C GLU A 74 -8.38 -7.55 -1.87
N ASP A 75 -7.56 -8.14 -2.73
CA ASP A 75 -8.00 -9.23 -3.60
C ASP A 75 -7.53 -10.55 -2.98
N LEU A 76 -8.48 -11.48 -2.85
CA LEU A 76 -8.29 -12.78 -2.20
C LEU A 76 -8.18 -13.89 -3.25
N LEU A 77 -7.41 -14.93 -2.94
CA LEU A 77 -7.48 -16.21 -3.64
C LEU A 77 -8.78 -16.94 -3.28
N ASP A 78 -9.10 -17.99 -4.04
CA ASP A 78 -10.20 -18.91 -3.72
C ASP A 78 -10.02 -19.58 -2.34
N SER A 79 -8.78 -19.67 -1.84
CA SER A 79 -8.45 -20.14 -0.48
C SER A 79 -8.82 -19.15 0.63
N GLY A 80 -9.21 -17.91 0.28
CA GLY A 80 -9.47 -16.81 1.21
C GLY A 80 -8.19 -16.08 1.66
N GLU A 81 -7.02 -16.50 1.20
CA GLU A 81 -5.75 -15.83 1.50
C GLU A 81 -5.60 -14.54 0.67
N ILE A 82 -5.01 -13.51 1.26
CA ILE A 82 -4.72 -12.26 0.56
C ILE A 82 -3.70 -12.53 -0.54
N HIS A 83 -4.09 -12.23 -1.77
CA HIS A 83 -3.21 -12.29 -2.93
C HIS A 83 -2.59 -10.93 -3.22
N THR A 84 -3.42 -9.87 -3.17
CA THR A 84 -3.02 -8.52 -3.56
C THR A 84 -3.60 -7.47 -2.62
N LEU A 85 -2.76 -6.53 -2.21
CA LEU A 85 -3.15 -5.30 -1.51
C LEU A 85 -3.06 -4.11 -2.45
N LYS A 86 -4.15 -3.38 -2.62
CA LYS A 86 -4.23 -2.20 -3.48
C LYS A 86 -4.42 -0.96 -2.62
N TYR A 87 -3.49 -0.04 -2.72
CA TYR A 87 -3.53 1.26 -2.05
C TYR A 87 -3.83 2.35 -3.08
N PHE A 88 -4.89 3.10 -2.86
CA PHE A 88 -5.24 4.25 -3.68
C PHE A 88 -4.83 5.51 -2.95
N LEU A 89 -4.07 6.34 -3.64
CA LEU A 89 -3.34 7.45 -3.07
C LEU A 89 -3.88 8.77 -3.62
N SER A 90 -3.80 9.81 -2.80
CA SER A 90 -3.92 11.20 -3.26
C SER A 90 -2.71 12.00 -2.82
N ASN A 91 -2.42 13.07 -3.56
CA ASN A 91 -1.53 14.10 -3.04
C ASN A 91 -2.20 14.77 -1.82
N TYR A 92 -1.42 15.15 -0.81
CA TYR A 92 -1.92 15.90 0.36
C TYR A 92 -1.24 17.25 0.58
N ASP A 93 -0.44 17.70 -0.39
CA ASP A 93 0.08 19.08 -0.43
C ASP A 93 -0.89 20.09 -1.07
N ASP A 94 -2.12 19.67 -1.42
CA ASP A 94 -3.24 20.57 -1.78
C ASP A 94 -3.96 21.13 -0.55
#